data_AF-A0A435TLB0-F1
#
_entry.id   AF-A0A435TLB0-F1
#
_cell.length_a   1.000
_cell.length_b   1.000
_cell.length_c   1.000
_cell.angle_alpha   90.00
_cell.angle_beta   90.00
_cell.angle_gamma   90.00
#
_symmetry.space_group_name_H-M   'P 1'
#
loop_
_entity.id
_entity.type
_entity.pdbx_description
1 polymer ?
#
loop_
_entity_poly.entity_id
_entity_poly.type
_entity_poly.pdbx_seq_one_letter_code
_entity_poly.pdbx_strand_id
1 'polypeptide(L)'
;ADGATVTGVEAGTVASASGHVGSAVVGSYGSITIDANGHYSYTLNNGAAAVQALTTGQHLTDTFTYTLTDGDGDTSTTTVEITINGTNDVPTVTVPGVGAPGTSVDEAGLPAGSASLTNSETTAGTFSYTNGDGASTVT
;
A
#
# COMPACT_ATOMS: atom_id res chain seq x y z
N ALA A 1 6.02 -40.88 15.12
CA ALA A 1 5.75 -39.46 14.89
C ALA A 1 4.45 -39.40 14.13
N ASP A 2 3.35 -39.21 14.85
CA ASP A 2 2.21 -38.53 14.25
C ASP A 2 2.69 -37.12 13.87
N GLY A 3 2.16 -36.59 12.76
CA GLY A 3 2.54 -35.24 12.34
C GLY A 3 1.85 -34.21 13.23
N ALA A 4 2.57 -33.16 13.62
CA ALA A 4 1.95 -32.00 14.24
C ALA A 4 1.12 -31.23 13.22
N THR A 5 -0.03 -30.70 13.64
CA THR A 5 -0.94 -29.90 12.80
C THR A 5 -1.15 -28.52 13.41
N VAL A 6 -1.41 -27.52 12.56
CA VAL A 6 -1.78 -26.18 13.05
C VAL A 6 -3.19 -26.23 13.63
N THR A 7 -3.34 -25.78 14.88
CA THR A 7 -4.61 -25.76 15.62
C THR A 7 -5.07 -24.35 15.98
N GLY A 8 -4.22 -23.35 15.77
CA GLY A 8 -4.51 -21.96 16.07
C GLY A 8 -3.70 -20.97 15.27
N VAL A 9 -4.33 -19.86 14.87
CA VAL A 9 -3.68 -18.70 14.24
C VAL A 9 -4.25 -17.42 14.85
N GLU A 10 -3.38 -16.48 15.24
CA GLU A 10 -3.77 -15.20 15.83
C GLU A 10 -2.83 -14.08 15.37
N ALA A 11 -3.34 -12.84 15.27
CA ALA A 11 -2.54 -11.68 14.95
C ALA A 11 -1.69 -11.22 16.15
N GLY A 12 -0.48 -10.74 15.87
CA GLY A 12 0.49 -10.31 16.87
C GLY A 12 1.25 -11.47 17.52
N THR A 13 1.94 -11.14 18.61
CA THR A 13 2.68 -12.09 19.45
C THR A 13 1.82 -12.46 20.64
N VAL A 14 1.33 -13.70 20.67
CA VAL A 14 0.52 -14.24 21.77
C VAL A 14 1.17 -15.50 22.34
N ALA A 15 0.79 -15.88 23.56
CA ALA A 15 1.35 -17.06 24.21
C ALA A 15 0.91 -18.37 23.53
N SER A 16 -0.33 -18.41 23.03
CA SER A 16 -0.90 -19.51 22.25
C SER A 16 -2.10 -19.00 21.46
N ALA A 17 -2.20 -19.42 20.22
CA ALA A 17 -3.34 -19.17 19.35
C ALA A 17 -4.29 -20.38 19.33
N SER A 18 -5.57 -20.15 19.04
CA SER A 18 -6.58 -21.20 18.85
C SER A 18 -7.59 -20.81 17.78
N GLY A 19 -8.04 -21.77 16.96
CA GLY A 19 -8.97 -21.53 15.87
C GLY A 19 -8.35 -20.83 14.65
N HIS A 20 -9.19 -20.33 13.74
CA HIS A 20 -8.80 -19.67 12.49
C HIS A 20 -7.92 -20.49 11.52
N VAL A 21 -7.76 -21.79 11.74
CA VAL A 21 -7.06 -22.69 10.82
C VAL A 21 -7.78 -22.69 9.47
N GLY A 22 -7.04 -22.42 8.40
CA GLY A 22 -7.58 -22.28 7.04
C GLY A 22 -8.48 -21.04 6.83
N SER A 23 -8.54 -20.12 7.80
CA SER A 23 -9.31 -18.88 7.72
C SER A 23 -8.40 -17.65 7.73
N ALA A 24 -8.87 -16.56 7.14
CA ALA A 24 -8.13 -15.30 7.13
C ALA A 24 -8.10 -14.66 8.53
N VAL A 25 -6.89 -14.34 9.00
CA VAL A 25 -6.60 -13.57 10.21
C VAL A 25 -6.07 -12.20 9.79
N VAL A 26 -6.76 -11.14 10.21
CA VAL A 26 -6.43 -9.75 9.82
C VAL A 26 -5.33 -9.21 10.74
N GLY A 27 -4.22 -8.77 10.13
CA GLY A 27 -3.13 -8.04 10.77
C GLY A 27 -3.28 -6.52 10.62
N SER A 28 -2.19 -5.78 10.81
CA SER A 28 -2.19 -4.31 10.70
C SER A 28 -2.18 -3.85 9.24
N TYR A 29 -1.50 -4.59 8.36
CA TYR A 29 -1.28 -4.18 6.98
C TYR A 29 -1.85 -5.15 5.95
N GLY A 30 -2.32 -6.32 6.38
CA GLY A 30 -2.89 -7.32 5.48
C GLY A 30 -3.60 -8.42 6.25
N SER A 31 -3.77 -9.58 5.61
CA SER A 31 -4.33 -10.77 6.24
C SER A 31 -3.54 -12.01 5.88
N ILE A 32 -3.36 -12.91 6.85
CA ILE A 32 -2.73 -14.21 6.65
C ILE A 32 -3.79 -15.31 6.73
N THR A 33 -3.64 -16.36 5.95
CA THR A 33 -4.34 -17.64 6.15
C THR A 33 -3.27 -18.71 6.33
N ILE A 34 -3.40 -19.56 7.34
CA ILE A 34 -2.50 -20.71 7.57
C ILE A 34 -3.36 -21.97 7.67
N ASP A 35 -3.10 -22.98 6.84
CA ASP A 35 -3.82 -24.25 6.87
C ASP A 35 -3.29 -25.21 7.94
N ALA A 36 -3.97 -26.35 8.13
CA ALA A 36 -3.59 -27.35 9.12
C ALA A 36 -2.21 -27.98 8.88
N ASN A 37 -1.69 -27.91 7.65
CA ASN A 37 -0.36 -28.41 7.26
C ASN A 37 0.73 -27.33 7.38
N GLY A 38 0.39 -26.11 7.82
CA GLY A 38 1.31 -24.98 7.93
C GLY A 38 1.54 -24.22 6.63
N HIS A 39 0.80 -24.52 5.54
CA HIS A 39 0.87 -23.72 4.33
C HIS A 39 0.18 -22.39 4.59
N TYR A 40 0.84 -21.29 4.22
CA TYR A 40 0.30 -19.96 4.44
C TYR A 40 0.24 -19.10 3.18
N SER A 41 -0.71 -18.18 3.17
CA SER A 41 -0.84 -17.12 2.16
C SER A 41 -1.09 -15.79 2.85
N TYR A 42 -0.37 -14.75 2.45
CA TYR A 42 -0.56 -13.38 2.94
C TYR A 42 -1.08 -12.48 1.83
N THR A 43 -2.13 -11.71 2.13
CA THR A 43 -2.68 -10.69 1.23
C THR A 43 -2.45 -9.32 1.85
N LEU A 44 -1.58 -8.53 1.22
CA LEU A 44 -1.31 -7.14 1.61
C LEU A 44 -2.49 -6.23 1.27
N ASN A 45 -2.90 -5.38 2.20
CA ASN A 45 -3.79 -4.26 1.90
C ASN A 45 -2.97 -3.09 1.34
N ASN A 46 -2.63 -3.17 0.04
CA ASN A 46 -1.78 -2.17 -0.61
C ASN A 46 -2.41 -0.76 -0.58
N GLY A 47 -3.75 -0.65 -0.51
CA GLY A 47 -4.44 0.64 -0.44
C GLY A 47 -4.40 1.31 0.95
N ALA A 48 -3.81 0.67 1.96
CA ALA A 48 -3.66 1.28 3.28
C ALA A 48 -2.70 2.48 3.22
N ALA A 49 -3.11 3.61 3.78
CA ALA A 49 -2.31 4.85 3.75
C ALA A 49 -0.90 4.67 4.34
N ALA A 50 -0.75 3.83 5.38
CA ALA A 50 0.55 3.51 5.97
C ALA A 50 1.46 2.74 5.00
N VAL A 51 0.90 1.82 4.21
CA VAL A 51 1.64 1.04 3.21
C VAL A 51 2.03 1.92 2.03
N GLN A 52 1.11 2.76 1.55
CA GLN A 52 1.38 3.72 0.48
C GLN A 52 2.44 4.74 0.89
N ALA A 53 2.52 5.14 2.16
CA ALA A 53 3.52 6.09 2.64
C ALA A 53 4.96 5.53 2.71
N LEU A 54 5.19 4.23 2.41
CA LEU A 54 6.52 3.64 2.51
C LEU A 54 7.41 4.02 1.33
N THR A 55 8.44 4.80 1.61
CA THR A 55 9.50 5.11 0.63
C THR A 55 10.58 4.03 0.59
N THR A 56 11.47 4.10 -0.40
CA THR A 56 12.60 3.15 -0.53
C THR A 56 13.43 3.09 0.76
N GLY A 57 13.61 1.87 1.29
CA GLY A 57 14.36 1.61 2.51
C GLY A 57 13.53 1.68 3.79
N GLN A 58 12.27 2.13 3.73
CA GLN A 58 11.32 1.98 4.82
C GLN A 58 10.61 0.63 4.74
N HIS A 59 10.20 0.12 5.90
CA HIS A 59 9.41 -1.11 5.98
C HIS A 59 8.41 -1.05 7.12
N LEU A 60 7.36 -1.86 6.98
CA LEU A 60 6.39 -2.18 8.03
C LEU A 60 6.43 -3.67 8.29
N THR A 61 6.00 -4.07 9.48
CA THR A 61 6.00 -5.47 9.88
C THR A 61 4.62 -5.86 10.40
N ASP A 62 4.08 -6.95 9.86
CA ASP A 62 2.98 -7.70 10.48
C ASP A 62 3.54 -8.95 11.16
N THR A 63 3.01 -9.28 12.34
CA THR A 63 3.38 -10.50 13.07
C THR A 63 2.12 -11.33 13.30
N PHE A 64 2.22 -12.65 13.15
CA PHE A 64 1.16 -13.60 13.45
C PHE A 64 1.73 -14.76 14.26
N THR A 65 1.00 -15.24 15.25
CA THR A 65 1.37 -16.44 16.01
C THR A 65 0.54 -17.62 15.54
N TYR A 66 1.16 -18.79 15.42
CA TYR A 66 0.43 -20.05 15.22
C TYR A 66 0.84 -21.13 16.23
N THR A 67 -0.12 -21.99 16.54
CA THR A 67 0.04 -23.12 17.46
C THR A 67 0.01 -24.42 16.67
N LEU A 68 1.02 -25.25 16.88
CA LEU A 68 1.10 -26.64 16.45
C LEU A 68 0.66 -27.56 17.58
N THR A 69 -0.05 -28.63 17.26
CA THR A 69 -0.42 -29.70 18.19
C THR A 69 -0.10 -31.06 17.56
N ASP A 70 0.62 -31.91 18.28
CA ASP A 70 0.88 -33.30 17.86
C ASP A 70 -0.27 -34.24 18.24
N GLY A 71 -0.17 -35.52 17.87
CA GLY A 71 -1.25 -36.48 18.12
C GLY A 71 -1.41 -36.88 19.59
N ASP A 72 -0.39 -36.61 20.41
CA ASP A 72 -0.42 -36.82 21.86
C ASP A 72 -1.00 -35.59 22.62
N GLY A 73 -1.22 -34.48 21.90
CA GLY A 73 -1.83 -33.25 22.41
C GLY A 73 -0.82 -32.23 22.94
N ASP A 74 0.48 -32.48 22.77
CA ASP A 74 1.51 -31.51 23.12
C ASP A 74 1.47 -30.34 22.13
N THR A 75 1.72 -29.13 22.64
CA THR A 75 1.61 -27.89 21.86
C THR A 75 2.93 -27.16 21.74
N SER A 76 3.15 -26.54 20.59
CA SER A 76 4.29 -25.64 20.34
C SER A 76 3.81 -24.41 19.60
N THR A 77 4.35 -23.25 19.95
CA THR A 77 3.93 -21.96 19.37
C THR A 77 5.12 -21.28 18.71
N THR A 78 4.86 -20.60 17.59
CA THR A 78 5.86 -19.81 16.88
C THR A 78 5.21 -18.71 16.05
N THR A 79 6.01 -17.82 15.50
CA THR A 79 5.55 -16.63 14.79
C THR A 79 5.89 -16.65 13.30
N VAL A 80 5.03 -16.02 12.50
CA VAL A 80 5.28 -15.59 11.13
C VAL A 80 5.43 -14.08 11.15
N GLU A 81 6.58 -13.58 10.71
CA GLU A 81 6.85 -12.16 10.54
C GLU A 81 6.81 -11.81 9.05
N ILE A 82 5.95 -10.87 8.68
CA ILE A 82 5.79 -10.37 7.32
C ILE A 82 6.37 -8.97 7.25
N THR A 83 7.51 -8.83 6.58
CA THR A 83 8.15 -7.53 6.30
C THR A 83 7.66 -6.99 4.96
N ILE A 84 7.03 -5.81 5.01
CA ILE A 84 6.52 -5.08 3.85
C ILE A 84 7.53 -3.98 3.54
N ASN A 85 8.20 -4.08 2.40
CA ASN A 85 9.23 -3.14 2.00
C ASN A 85 8.64 -2.08 1.07
N GLY A 86 8.90 -0.81 1.38
CA GLY A 86 8.55 0.30 0.51
C GLY A 86 9.34 0.29 -0.79
N THR A 87 8.66 0.66 -1.87
CA THR A 87 9.27 1.01 -3.16
C THR A 87 8.96 2.47 -3.44
N ASN A 88 9.89 3.22 -4.03
CA ASN A 88 9.60 4.61 -4.40
C ASN A 88 8.65 4.64 -5.60
N ASP A 89 7.45 5.18 -5.45
CA ASP A 89 6.53 5.42 -6.55
C ASP A 89 7.00 6.61 -7.41
N VAL A 90 6.84 6.47 -8.73
CA VAL A 90 7.17 7.56 -9.66
C VAL A 90 6.05 8.61 -9.59
N PRO A 91 6.37 9.90 -9.34
CA PRO A 91 5.35 10.94 -9.28
C PRO A 91 4.62 11.07 -10.60
N THR A 92 3.30 11.25 -10.56
CA THR A 92 2.47 11.49 -11.74
C THR A 92 2.01 12.93 -11.78
N VAL A 93 2.12 13.57 -12.96
CA VAL A 93 1.61 14.92 -13.22
C VAL A 93 0.35 14.81 -14.05
N THR A 94 -0.76 15.40 -13.58
CA THR A 94 -2.01 15.49 -14.34
C THR A 94 -2.39 16.94 -14.55
N VAL A 95 -2.75 17.29 -15.78
CA VAL A 95 -3.24 18.62 -16.16
C VAL A 95 -4.71 18.48 -16.58
N PRO A 96 -5.69 18.97 -15.78
CA PRO A 96 -7.09 18.83 -16.13
C PRO A 96 -7.54 19.98 -17.07
N GLY A 97 -7.78 19.66 -18.34
CA GLY A 97 -8.41 20.57 -19.32
C GLY A 97 -7.83 20.48 -20.73
N VAL A 98 -8.68 20.61 -21.76
CA VAL A 98 -8.27 20.63 -23.17
C VAL A 98 -7.27 21.77 -23.42
N GLY A 99 -6.03 21.38 -23.72
CA GLY A 99 -4.88 22.28 -23.82
C GLY A 99 -3.96 22.33 -22.57
N ALA A 100 -3.18 21.26 -22.23
CA ALA A 100 -1.92 21.28 -21.39
C ALA A 100 -0.56 21.96 -21.89
N PRO A 101 -0.25 23.26 -21.74
CA PRO A 101 0.89 23.97 -22.40
C PRO A 101 2.23 23.28 -22.10
N GLY A 102 2.97 22.63 -23.03
CA GLY A 102 3.01 22.58 -24.50
C GLY A 102 1.81 22.11 -25.36
N THR A 103 0.60 22.53 -25.03
CA THR A 103 -0.64 22.51 -25.82
C THR A 103 -1.28 23.92 -25.97
N SER A 104 -0.49 24.97 -26.09
CA SER A 104 -0.92 26.25 -26.70
C SER A 104 -2.13 27.00 -26.10
N VAL A 105 -1.88 28.28 -25.82
CA VAL A 105 -2.93 29.30 -25.86
C VAL A 105 -2.84 29.92 -27.25
N ASP A 106 -3.88 29.77 -28.07
CA ASP A 106 -3.99 30.44 -29.37
C ASP A 106 -4.87 31.69 -29.22
N GLU A 107 -4.26 32.85 -29.43
CA GLU A 107 -4.89 34.16 -29.32
C GLU A 107 -5.62 34.58 -30.60
N ALA A 108 -5.56 33.76 -31.66
CA ALA A 108 -6.25 33.99 -32.93
C ALA A 108 -7.77 33.79 -32.81
N GLY A 109 -8.44 34.67 -32.06
CA GLY A 109 -9.91 34.64 -31.93
C GLY A 109 -10.49 35.48 -30.81
N LEU A 110 -9.67 36.07 -29.93
CA LEU A 110 -10.18 36.91 -28.85
C LEU A 110 -10.20 38.39 -29.29
N PRO A 111 -11.33 39.11 -29.13
CA PRO A 111 -11.48 40.51 -29.57
C PRO A 111 -10.47 41.49 -28.95
N ALA A 112 -9.82 41.11 -27.85
CA ALA A 112 -8.86 41.93 -27.12
C ALA A 112 -7.39 41.47 -27.29
N GLY A 113 -7.11 40.33 -27.92
CA GLY A 113 -5.78 39.68 -27.91
C GLY A 113 -4.87 40.00 -29.11
N SER A 114 -5.28 40.86 -30.04
CA SER A 114 -4.47 41.15 -31.24
C SER A 114 -3.48 42.31 -31.06
N ALA A 115 -3.36 42.89 -29.86
CA ALA A 115 -2.50 44.04 -29.59
C ALA A 115 -1.24 43.60 -28.82
N SER A 116 -0.13 43.47 -29.54
CA SER A 116 1.21 43.02 -29.08
C SER A 116 1.81 43.75 -27.85
N LEU A 117 1.12 44.71 -27.23
CA LEU A 117 1.67 45.63 -26.21
C LEU A 117 0.78 45.82 -24.97
N THR A 118 -0.32 45.09 -24.82
CA THR A 118 -1.09 45.09 -23.55
C THR A 118 -0.70 43.89 -22.72
N ASN A 119 -0.52 44.08 -21.41
CA ASN A 119 -0.11 43.06 -20.45
C ASN A 119 -1.29 42.18 -19.96
N SER A 120 -2.25 41.86 -20.84
CA SER A 120 -3.52 41.20 -20.46
C SER A 120 -3.60 39.72 -20.81
N GLU A 121 -2.50 39.12 -21.24
CA GLU A 121 -2.39 37.71 -21.61
C GLU A 121 -2.09 36.85 -20.37
N THR A 122 -3.07 36.71 -19.48
CA THR A 122 -2.99 35.70 -18.39
C THR A 122 -4.18 34.77 -18.43
N THR A 123 -3.93 33.48 -18.61
CA THR A 123 -4.86 32.38 -18.36
C THR A 123 -4.40 31.64 -17.12
N ALA A 124 -5.33 31.29 -16.23
CA ALA A 124 -5.05 30.52 -15.03
C ALA A 124 -5.43 29.04 -15.23
N GLY A 125 -4.54 28.13 -14.85
CA GLY A 125 -4.78 26.70 -14.76
C GLY A 125 -4.07 26.13 -13.53
N THR A 126 -4.54 24.99 -13.03
CA THR A 126 -3.93 24.31 -11.88
C THR A 126 -3.16 23.08 -12.36
N PHE A 127 -1.89 22.97 -11.98
CA PHE A 127 -1.13 21.72 -12.09
C PHE A 127 -1.34 20.92 -10.80
N SER A 128 -1.74 19.66 -10.92
CA SER A 128 -1.82 18.74 -9.78
C SER A 128 -0.69 17.72 -9.89
N TYR A 129 0.09 17.60 -8.82
CA TYR A 129 1.08 16.55 -8.64
C TYR A 129 0.57 15.57 -7.58
N THR A 130 0.76 14.27 -7.81
CA THR A 130 0.52 13.23 -6.81
C THR A 130 1.73 12.31 -6.76
N ASN A 131 2.23 12.05 -5.56
CA ASN A 131 3.17 10.97 -5.28
C ASN A 131 2.46 9.96 -4.40
N GLY A 132 2.47 8.68 -4.80
CA GLY A 132 1.91 7.57 -4.00
C GLY A 132 2.48 7.54 -2.58
N ASP A 133 3.75 7.92 -2.44
CA ASP A 133 4.51 7.88 -1.19
C ASP A 133 4.39 9.16 -0.33
N GLY A 134 3.57 10.13 -0.74
CA GLY A 134 3.34 11.38 -0.01
C GLY A 134 4.46 12.44 -0.09
N ALA A 135 5.65 12.12 -0.64
CA ALA A 135 6.70 13.13 -0.83
C ALA A 135 6.36 14.07 -2.01
N SER A 136 6.20 15.36 -1.69
CA SER A 136 5.51 16.35 -2.55
C SER A 136 6.40 17.51 -3.04
N THR A 137 7.72 17.41 -2.95
CA THR A 137 8.58 18.56 -3.31
C THR A 137 8.86 18.61 -4.81
N VAL A 138 8.16 19.50 -5.51
CA VAL A 138 8.60 20.08 -6.78
C VAL A 138 9.62 21.16 -6.45
N THR A 139 10.88 21.00 -6.87
CA THR A 139 11.93 22.04 -6.71
C THR A 139 12.29 22.61 -8.06
#